data_AF-A0A7M3ZQD3-F1
#
_entry.id   AF-A0A7M3ZQD3-F1
#
_cell.length_a   1.000
_cell.length_b   1.000
_cell.length_c   1.000
_cell.angle_alpha   90.00
_cell.angle_beta   90.00
_cell.angle_gamma   90.00
#
_symmetry.space_group_name_H-M   'P 1'
#
loop_
_entity.id
_entity.type
_entity.pdbx_description
1 polymer ?
#
loop_
_entity_poly.entity_id
_entity_poly.type
_entity_poly.pdbx_seq_one_letter_code
_entity_poly.pdbx_strand_id
1 'polypeptide(L)' 'MGVNVQKEGLSGWFMVFEPTERLHLGAEAEVWKGTWFGRPAVRKQRRPRSWRHPNLDHRLGVRRMISEARLLIRTRKAGL' A
#
# COMPACT_ATOMS: atom_id res chain seq x y z
N MET A 1 -36.62 -4.97 -20.08
CA MET A 1 -35.26 -5.07 -20.65
C MET A 1 -34.38 -4.00 -20.00
N GLY A 2 -33.08 -4.31 -19.84
CA GLY A 2 -32.16 -3.71 -18.87
C GLY A 2 -32.22 -2.19 -18.68
N VAL A 3 -32.48 -1.76 -17.44
CA VAL A 3 -32.15 -0.41 -17.00
C VAL A 3 -30.64 -0.36 -16.84
N ASN A 4 -30.01 0.34 -17.79
CA ASN A 4 -28.60 0.69 -17.78
C ASN A 4 -28.39 1.69 -16.64
N VAL A 5 -27.95 1.19 -15.48
CA VAL A 5 -27.64 2.05 -14.32
C VAL A 5 -26.32 2.74 -14.61
N GLN A 6 -26.41 3.92 -15.23
CA GLN A 6 -25.34 4.90 -15.23
C GLN A 6 -24.94 5.14 -13.77
N LYS A 7 -23.72 4.70 -13.40
CA LYS A 7 -23.12 4.99 -12.10
C LYS A 7 -22.66 6.45 -12.07
N GLU A 8 -23.59 7.38 -12.13
CA GLU A 8 -23.34 8.77 -11.76
C GLU A 8 -23.71 8.95 -10.29
N GLY A 9 -22.75 9.43 -9.50
CA GLY A 9 -23.01 9.92 -8.15
C GLY A 9 -22.75 8.95 -7.00
N LEU A 10 -21.49 8.53 -6.81
CA LEU A 10 -20.95 8.44 -5.44
C LEU A 10 -19.96 9.58 -5.27
N SER A 11 -20.44 10.66 -4.66
CA SER A 11 -19.66 11.78 -4.16
C SER A 11 -18.48 11.27 -3.29
N GLY A 12 -17.31 11.23 -3.92
CA GLY A 12 -16.04 11.58 -3.30
C GLY A 12 -15.51 10.69 -2.18
N TRP A 13 -15.54 9.36 -2.30
CA TRP A 13 -14.52 8.56 -1.63
C TRP A 13 -13.19 8.81 -2.33
N PHE A 14 -12.54 9.95 -2.01
CA PHE A 14 -11.14 10.15 -2.40
C PHE A 14 -10.33 9.06 -1.70
N MET A 15 -9.99 8.02 -2.46
CA MET A 15 -9.01 7.07 -2.00
C MET A 15 -7.70 7.84 -1.80
N VAL A 16 -7.16 7.78 -0.58
CA VAL A 16 -5.94 8.53 -0.25
C VAL A 16 -4.77 8.13 -1.16
N PHE A 17 -4.75 6.86 -1.57
CA PHE A 17 -3.88 6.32 -2.62
C PHE A 17 -4.70 5.87 -3.82
N GLU A 18 -4.39 6.38 -5.02
CA GLU A 18 -4.96 5.94 -6.28
C GLU A 18 -3.94 5.05 -7.01
N PRO A 19 -4.09 3.71 -6.98
CA PRO A 19 -3.16 2.80 -7.64
C PRO A 19 -3.29 2.88 -9.17
N THR A 20 -2.16 2.88 -9.87
CA THR A 20 -2.12 2.88 -11.35
C THR A 20 -1.56 1.59 -11.92
N GLU A 21 -0.49 1.05 -11.32
CA GLU A 21 0.20 -0.13 -11.86
C GLU A 21 0.79 -0.98 -10.72
N ARG A 22 0.65 -2.31 -10.80
CA ARG A 22 1.33 -3.23 -9.87
C ARG A 22 2.76 -3.45 -10.33
N LEU A 23 3.71 -2.86 -9.62
CA LEU A 23 5.13 -2.98 -9.91
C LEU A 23 5.68 -4.38 -9.58
N HIS A 24 5.25 -4.95 -8.47
CA HIS A 24 5.77 -6.24 -8.03
C HIS A 24 4.81 -6.99 -7.10
N LEU A 25 4.81 -8.32 -7.19
CA LEU A 25 4.20 -9.22 -6.22
C LEU A 25 5.28 -10.15 -5.68
N GLY A 26 5.71 -9.91 -4.44
CA GLY A 26 6.73 -10.70 -3.77
C GLY A 26 6.16 -11.53 -2.62
N ALA A 27 7.02 -12.36 -2.02
CA ALA A 27 6.67 -13.12 -0.82
C ALA A 27 6.29 -12.19 0.35
N GLU A 28 7.00 -11.08 0.50
CA GLU A 28 6.82 -10.20 1.66
C GLU A 28 5.65 -9.22 1.53
N ALA A 29 5.48 -8.67 0.33
CA ALA A 29 4.56 -7.58 0.07
C ALA A 29 4.25 -7.48 -1.44
N GLU A 30 3.13 -6.84 -1.74
CA GLU A 30 2.86 -6.28 -3.06
C GLU A 30 3.27 -4.82 -3.10
N VAL A 31 3.73 -4.37 -4.27
CA VAL A 31 4.18 -3.01 -4.51
C VAL A 31 3.42 -2.43 -5.69
N TRP A 32 2.87 -1.24 -5.50
CA TRP A 32 2.06 -0.52 -6.47
C TRP A 32 2.61 0.87 -6.72
N LYS A 33 2.58 1.30 -7.98
CA LYS A 33 2.71 2.70 -8.39
C LYS A 33 1.34 3.36 -8.33
N GLY A 34 1.31 4.66 -8.05
CA GLY A 34 0.06 5.42 -8.00
C GLY A 34 0.29 6.87 -7.59
N THR A 35 -0.78 7.51 -7.16
CA THR A 35 -0.74 8.85 -6.55
C THR A 35 -1.17 8.77 -5.08
N TRP A 36 -0.56 9.59 -4.22
CA TRP A 36 -0.96 9.81 -2.83
C TRP A 36 -1.29 11.29 -2.67
N PHE A 37 -2.55 11.63 -2.39
CA PHE A 37 -3.05 13.01 -2.46
C PHE A 37 -2.60 13.75 -3.73
N GLY A 38 -2.75 13.11 -4.89
CA GLY A 38 -2.36 13.69 -6.19
C GLY A 38 -0.86 13.75 -6.48
N ARG A 39 0.01 13.28 -5.57
CA ARG A 39 1.47 13.24 -5.78
C ARG A 39 1.94 11.85 -6.17
N PRO A 40 2.86 11.69 -7.14
CA PRO A 40 3.42 10.38 -7.48
C PRO A 40 3.99 9.66 -6.25
N ALA A 41 3.57 8.42 -6.05
CA ALA A 41 3.94 7.63 -4.88
C ALA A 41 4.01 6.14 -5.19
N VAL A 42 4.71 5.41 -4.32
CA VAL A 42 4.76 3.94 -4.31
C VAL A 42 4.13 3.44 -3.03
N ARG A 43 3.16 2.53 -3.14
CA ARG A 43 2.52 1.85 -2.01
C ARG A 43 3.07 0.44 -1.88
N LYS A 44 3.71 0.16 -0.75
CA LYS A 44 4.08 -1.20 -0.32
C LYS A 44 3.05 -1.72 0.68
N GLN A 45 2.43 -2.87 0.40
CA GLN A 45 1.45 -3.48 1.30
C GLN A 45 1.85 -4.92 1.64
N ARG A 46 2.08 -5.19 2.93
CA ARG A 46 2.31 -6.55 3.43
C ARG A 46 1.00 -7.31 3.51
N ARG A 47 1.02 -8.59 3.13
CA ARG A 47 -0.12 -9.50 3.32
C ARG A 47 0.07 -10.31 4.62
N PRO A 48 -0.99 -10.49 5.42
CA PRO A 48 -0.93 -11.35 6.60
C PRO A 48 -0.51 -12.77 6.24
N ARG A 49 0.20 -13.45 7.15
CA ARG A 49 0.57 -14.85 6.99
C ARG A 49 -0.36 -15.72 7.83
N SER A 50 -1.22 -16.51 7.17
CA SER A 50 -2.27 -17.32 7.80
C SER A 50 -1.74 -18.38 8.78
N TRP A 51 -0.51 -18.84 8.62
CA TRP A 51 0.13 -19.82 9.51
C TRP A 51 0.65 -19.22 10.83
N ARG A 52 0.67 -17.90 10.99
CA ARG A 52 1.10 -17.23 12.24
C ARG A 52 -0.09 -16.85 13.08
N HIS A 53 0.11 -16.86 14.40
CA HIS A 53 -0.83 -16.25 15.33
C HIS A 53 -1.05 -14.76 14.96
N PRO A 54 -2.31 -14.27 14.87
CA PRO A 54 -2.61 -12.90 14.39
C PRO A 54 -1.86 -11.80 15.16
N ASN A 55 -1.81 -11.90 16.48
CA ASN A 55 -1.09 -10.91 17.31
C ASN A 55 0.42 -10.88 17.03
N LEU A 56 1.02 -12.05 16.75
CA LEU A 56 2.43 -12.15 16.41
C LEU A 56 2.69 -11.55 15.02
N ASP A 57 1.87 -11.91 14.03
CA ASP A 57 2.01 -11.40 12.66
C ASP A 57 1.86 -9.88 12.61
N HIS A 58 0.88 -9.33 13.33
CA HIS A 58 0.68 -7.89 13.46
C HIS A 58 1.90 -7.20 14.10
N ARG A 59 2.38 -7.70 15.25
CA ARG A 59 3.54 -7.12 15.95
C ARG A 59 4.80 -7.18 15.10
N LEU A 60 5.05 -8.29 14.41
CA LEU A 60 6.18 -8.43 13.48
C LEU A 60 6.05 -7.50 12.29
N GLY A 61 4.86 -7.40 11.70
CA GLY A 61 4.56 -6.51 10.58
C GLY A 61 4.87 -5.06 10.91
N VAL A 62 4.33 -4.55 12.03
CA VAL A 62 4.57 -3.17 12.49
C VAL A 62 6.06 -2.92 12.72
N ARG A 63 6.75 -3.79 13.46
CA ARG A 63 8.18 -3.61 13.75
C ARG A 63 9.05 -3.60 12.49
N ARG A 64 8.77 -4.49 11.52
CA ARG A 64 9.49 -4.55 10.25
C ARG A 64 9.24 -3.31 9.40
N MET A 65 7.99 -2.86 9.28
CA MET A 65 7.65 -1.65 8.51
C MET A 65 8.27 -0.39 9.09
N ILE A 66 8.27 -0.22 10.42
CA ILE A 66 8.95 0.90 11.08
C ILE A 66 10.47 0.85 10.84
N SER A 67 11.07 -0.33 10.94
CA SER A 67 12.52 -0.50 10.73
C SER A 67 12.92 -0.16 9.30
N GLU A 68 12.14 -0.61 8.32
CA GLU A 68 12.35 -0.30 6.91
C GLU A 68 12.20 1.19 6.62
N ALA A 69 11.14 1.84 7.11
CA ALA A 69 10.95 3.29 6.95
C ALA A 69 12.11 4.09 7.54
N ARG A 70 12.62 3.69 8.72
CA ARG A 70 13.79 4.31 9.35
C ARG A 70 15.06 4.13 8.51
N LEU A 71 15.24 2.95 7.89
CA LEU A 71 16.36 2.70 7.00
C LEU A 71 16.27 3.58 5.76
N LEU A 72 15.12 3.63 5.08
CA LEU A 72 14.91 4.47 3.89
C LEU A 72 15.20 5.94 4.16
N ILE A 73 14.73 6.49 5.29
CA ILE A 73 15.02 7.87 5.68
C ILE A 73 16.52 8.09 5.90
N ARG A 74 17.21 7.16 6.56
CA ARG A 74 18.66 7.26 6.80
C ARG A 74 19.45 7.19 5.50
N THR A 75 19.13 6.23 4.64
CA THR A 75 19.73 6.06 3.30
C THR A 75 19.57 7.33 2.47
N ARG A 76 18.35 7.90 2.42
CA ARG A 76 18.10 9.16 1.73
C ARG A 76 18.92 10.33 2.28
N LYS A 77 19.05 10.43 3.61
CA LYS A 77 19.87 11.48 4.25
C LYS A 77 21.36 11.32 3.96
N ALA A 78 21.83 10.09 3.71
CA ALA A 78 23.20 9.81 3.32
C ALA A 78 23.47 10.03 1.82
N GLY A 79 22.47 10.48 1.04
CA GLY A 79 22.61 10.73 -0.40
C GLY A 79 22.47 9.49 -1.28
N LEU A 80 21.95 8.39 -0.73
CA LEU A 80 21.61 7.16 -1.45
C LEU A 80 20.15 7.14 -1.90
#